data_AF-A0A7J3ZNP4-F1
#
_entry.id   AF-A0A7J3ZNP4-F1
#
_cell.length_a   1.000
_cell.length_b   1.000
_cell.length_c   1.000
_cell.angle_alpha   90.00
_cell.angle_beta   90.00
_cell.angle_gamma   90.00
#
_symmetry.space_group_name_H-M   'P 1'
#
loop_
_entity.id
_entity.type
_entity.pdbx_description
1 polymer ?
#
loop_
_entity_poly.entity_id
_entity_poly.type
_entity_poly.pdbx_seq_one_letter_code
_entity_poly.pdbx_strand_id
1 'polypeptide(L)'
;MSGANSKIFLLALKTLNLSAGSLKIFLFWWFSMLRAEYKAEGGKLIKVQLKKEDDKIGFIRITGDFFMHPEDLIEDFEKALLGCPINEDVITKVIRDFINERRATLLGATPEDFAKCIIKAGGNVG
;
A
#
# COMPACT_ATOMS: atom_id res chain seq x y z
N MET A 1 -18.91 8.39 1.43
CA MET A 1 -18.21 9.00 0.27
C MET A 1 -18.75 8.35 -1.00
N SER A 2 -20.00 8.63 -1.39
CA SER A 2 -20.51 9.76 -2.20
C SER A 2 -20.14 9.67 -3.70
N GLY A 3 -21.04 9.04 -4.48
CA GLY A 3 -21.53 9.43 -5.81
C GLY A 3 -20.58 9.67 -7.00
N ALA A 4 -19.43 10.32 -6.82
CA ALA A 4 -18.57 10.77 -7.90
C ALA A 4 -17.79 9.63 -8.59
N ASN A 5 -17.55 8.52 -7.86
CA ASN A 5 -16.75 7.41 -8.36
C ASN A 5 -17.47 6.49 -9.36
N SER A 6 -18.81 6.47 -9.40
CA SER A 6 -19.54 5.51 -10.26
C SER A 6 -19.51 5.90 -11.74
N LYS A 7 -19.58 7.20 -12.07
CA LYS A 7 -19.56 7.68 -13.47
C LYS A 7 -18.19 7.53 -14.13
N ILE A 8 -17.11 7.81 -13.38
CA ILE A 8 -15.72 7.64 -13.86
C ILE A 8 -15.43 6.15 -14.12
N PHE A 9 -15.91 5.28 -13.23
CA PHE A 9 -15.78 3.83 -13.38
C PHE A 9 -16.47 3.33 -14.66
N LEU A 10 -17.73 3.70 -14.89
CA LEU A 10 -18.46 3.32 -16.10
C LEU A 10 -17.81 3.83 -17.39
N LEU A 11 -17.16 5.00 -17.35
CA LEU A 11 -16.43 5.57 -18.49
C LEU A 11 -15.12 4.81 -18.76
N ALA A 12 -14.38 4.44 -17.73
CA ALA A 12 -13.17 3.60 -17.84
C ALA A 12 -13.50 2.22 -18.41
N LEU A 13 -14.63 1.62 -18.01
CA LEU A 13 -15.08 0.32 -18.53
C LEU A 13 -15.39 0.33 -20.02
N LYS A 14 -16.08 1.38 -20.50
CA LYS A 14 -16.36 1.56 -21.93
C LYS A 14 -15.09 1.73 -22.76
N THR A 15 -14.05 2.32 -22.17
CA THR A 15 -12.79 2.63 -22.86
C THR A 15 -11.87 1.41 -22.97
N LEU A 16 -11.90 0.49 -21.98
CA LEU A 16 -10.96 -0.64 -21.89
C LEU A 16 -11.47 -1.96 -22.50
N ASN A 17 -12.67 -1.99 -23.11
CA ASN A 17 -13.28 -3.17 -23.75
C ASN A 17 -13.16 -4.46 -22.91
N LEU A 18 -13.40 -4.35 -21.60
CA LEU A 18 -13.18 -5.44 -20.64
C LEU A 18 -14.30 -6.48 -20.72
N SER A 19 -13.93 -7.77 -20.71
CA SER A 19 -14.91 -8.87 -20.63
C SER A 19 -15.65 -8.86 -19.29
N ALA A 20 -16.88 -9.40 -19.27
CA ALA A 20 -17.67 -9.50 -18.04
C ALA A 20 -16.96 -10.28 -16.90
N GLY A 21 -16.04 -11.20 -17.24
CA GLY A 21 -15.20 -11.91 -16.27
C GLY A 21 -14.14 -11.01 -15.62
N SER A 22 -13.47 -10.18 -16.42
CA SER A 22 -12.47 -9.20 -15.95
C SER A 22 -13.10 -8.13 -15.05
N LEU A 23 -14.35 -7.74 -15.33
CA LEU A 23 -15.09 -6.77 -14.53
C LEU A 23 -15.40 -7.27 -13.12
N LYS A 24 -15.82 -8.54 -12.97
CA LYS A 24 -16.10 -9.12 -11.65
C LYS A 24 -14.86 -9.17 -10.76
N ILE A 25 -13.71 -9.53 -11.33
CA ILE A 25 -12.43 -9.59 -10.61
C ILE A 25 -12.00 -8.19 -10.19
N PHE A 26 -12.08 -7.20 -11.10
CA PHE A 26 -11.71 -5.82 -10.80
C PHE A 26 -12.61 -5.20 -9.72
N LEU A 27 -13.92 -5.44 -9.80
CA LEU A 27 -14.88 -4.96 -8.81
C LEU A 27 -14.63 -5.62 -7.45
N PHE A 28 -14.39 -6.93 -7.42
CA PHE A 28 -14.04 -7.65 -6.19
C PHE A 28 -12.76 -7.08 -5.56
N TRP A 29 -11.71 -6.86 -6.37
CA TRP A 29 -10.47 -6.23 -5.93
C TRP A 29 -10.73 -4.84 -5.35
N TRP A 30 -11.53 -4.02 -6.04
CA TRP A 30 -11.89 -2.69 -5.58
C TRP A 30 -12.59 -2.70 -4.21
N PHE A 31 -13.48 -3.67 -3.98
CA PHE A 31 -14.15 -3.84 -2.69
C PHE A 31 -13.24 -4.39 -1.59
N SER A 32 -12.22 -5.17 -1.93
CA SER A 32 -11.26 -5.77 -0.98
C SER A 32 -10.05 -4.87 -0.65
N MET A 33 -9.97 -3.66 -1.22
CA MET A 33 -8.90 -2.72 -0.92
C MET A 33 -9.03 -2.17 0.50
N LEU A 34 -8.04 -2.48 1.33
CA LEU A 34 -7.88 -1.94 2.68
C LEU A 34 -7.05 -0.66 2.65
N ARG A 35 -7.34 0.27 3.56
CA ARG A 35 -6.64 1.56 3.62
C ARG A 35 -6.41 1.99 5.05
N ALA A 36 -5.27 2.59 5.32
CA ALA A 36 -5.01 3.30 6.55
C ALA A 36 -4.20 4.56 6.32
N GLU A 37 -4.33 5.48 7.27
CA GLU A 37 -3.48 6.64 7.40
C GLU A 37 -2.79 6.61 8.77
N TYR A 38 -1.53 7.01 8.79
CA TYR A 38 -0.70 7.05 9.98
C TYR A 38 0.14 8.34 9.96
N LYS A 39 0.23 9.01 11.10
CA LYS A 39 1.06 10.21 11.27
C LYS A 39 2.33 9.81 12.02
N ALA A 40 3.48 9.95 11.36
CA ALA A 40 4.79 9.75 11.94
C ALA A 40 5.10 10.84 12.99
N GLU A 41 6.07 10.58 13.87
CA GLU A 41 6.44 11.48 14.97
C GLU A 41 7.03 12.84 14.50
N GLY A 42 7.25 13.03 13.19
CA GLY A 42 7.58 14.32 12.58
C GLY A 42 6.39 15.09 11.97
N GLY A 43 5.15 14.64 12.21
CA GLY A 43 3.94 15.22 11.64
C GLY A 43 3.66 14.85 10.18
N LYS A 44 4.53 14.04 9.56
CA LYS A 44 4.38 13.55 8.19
C LYS A 44 3.35 12.44 8.09
N LEU A 45 2.62 12.42 6.97
CA LEU A 45 1.49 11.53 6.75
C LEU A 45 1.89 10.37 5.85
N ILE A 46 1.64 9.14 6.30
CA ILE A 46 1.75 7.92 5.53
C ILE A 46 0.34 7.40 5.25
N LYS A 47 0.08 7.03 4.00
CA LYS A 47 -1.16 6.42 3.54
C LYS A 47 -0.83 5.10 2.86
N VAL A 48 -1.41 4.03 3.37
CA VAL A 48 -1.28 2.70 2.78
C VAL A 48 -2.61 2.32 2.17
N GLN A 49 -2.55 1.79 0.94
CA GLN A 49 -3.62 1.02 0.35
C GLN A 49 -3.08 -0.39 0.11
N LEU A 50 -3.74 -1.42 0.60
CA LEU A 50 -3.28 -2.79 0.43
C LEU A 50 -4.43 -3.75 0.16
N LYS A 51 -4.11 -4.87 -0.49
CA LYS A 51 -5.00 -6.01 -0.65
C LYS A 51 -4.31 -7.21 -0.02
N LYS A 52 -5.07 -7.97 0.77
CA LYS A 52 -4.60 -9.24 1.29
C LYS A 52 -4.76 -10.34 0.27
N GLU A 53 -3.79 -11.24 0.24
CA GLU A 53 -3.92 -12.57 -0.35
C GLU A 53 -3.63 -13.54 0.79
N ASP A 54 -4.69 -14.16 1.29
CA ASP A 54 -4.72 -14.86 2.58
C ASP A 54 -4.24 -13.93 3.72
N ASP A 55 -3.15 -14.30 4.40
CA ASP A 55 -2.52 -13.50 5.47
C ASP A 55 -1.27 -12.74 5.01
N LYS A 56 -1.10 -12.57 3.70
CA LYS A 56 0.05 -11.91 3.09
C LYS A 56 -0.37 -10.67 2.30
N ILE A 57 0.60 -9.78 2.08
CA ILE A 57 0.44 -8.61 1.24
C ILE A 57 0.44 -9.05 -0.23
N GLY A 58 -0.73 -9.07 -0.87
CA GLY A 58 -0.86 -9.39 -2.30
C GLY A 58 -0.71 -8.17 -3.21
N PHE A 59 -1.07 -6.99 -2.69
CA PHE A 59 -0.86 -5.70 -3.34
C PHE A 59 -0.66 -4.63 -2.27
N ILE A 60 0.21 -3.66 -2.55
CA ILE A 60 0.40 -2.50 -1.68
C ILE A 60 0.74 -1.26 -2.51
N ARG A 61 0.20 -0.13 -2.09
CA ARG A 61 0.56 1.21 -2.54
C ARG A 61 0.79 2.10 -1.33
N ILE A 62 1.95 2.73 -1.26
CA ILE A 62 2.36 3.60 -0.16
C ILE A 62 2.51 5.02 -0.71
N THR A 63 1.75 5.96 -0.14
CA THR A 63 1.74 7.36 -0.55
C THR A 63 1.76 8.24 0.69
N GLY A 64 2.04 9.53 0.55
CA GLY A 64 2.11 10.41 1.72
C GLY A 64 2.93 11.67 1.51
N ASP A 65 3.26 12.32 2.62
CA ASP A 65 4.19 13.45 2.71
C ASP A 65 5.50 12.98 3.39
N PHE A 66 6.10 11.93 2.84
CA PHE A 66 7.42 11.46 3.24
C PHE A 66 8.33 11.49 2.01
N PHE A 67 9.64 11.53 2.23
CA PHE A 67 10.61 11.48 1.14
C PHE A 67 11.43 10.20 1.24
N MET A 68 11.56 9.53 0.09
CA MET A 68 12.51 8.46 -0.13
C MET A 68 13.47 8.94 -1.23
N HIS A 69 14.76 8.78 -1.02
CA HIS A 69 15.76 9.09 -2.04
C HIS A 69 16.70 7.90 -2.25
N PRO A 70 16.94 7.47 -3.50
CA PRO A 70 16.27 7.90 -4.73
C PRO A 70 14.74 7.68 -4.75
N GLU A 71 13.99 8.54 -5.43
CA GLU A 71 12.51 8.52 -5.43
C GLU A 71 11.90 7.36 -6.22
N ASP A 72 12.61 6.84 -7.21
CA ASP A 72 12.22 5.68 -8.02
C ASP A 72 12.22 4.37 -7.22
N LEU A 73 12.92 4.34 -6.08
CA LEU A 73 12.91 3.20 -5.16
C LEU A 73 11.55 2.94 -4.52
N ILE A 74 10.60 3.88 -4.56
CA ILE A 74 9.28 3.67 -3.96
C ILE A 74 8.55 2.47 -4.57
N GLU A 75 8.70 2.23 -5.87
CA GLU A 75 8.07 1.09 -6.54
C GLU A 75 8.72 -0.23 -6.15
N ASP A 76 10.04 -0.25 -6.03
CA ASP A 76 10.78 -1.44 -5.59
C ASP A 76 10.56 -1.72 -4.11
N PHE A 77 10.33 -0.67 -3.32
CA PHE A 77 9.94 -0.77 -1.92
C PHE A 77 8.58 -1.45 -1.77
N GLU A 78 7.59 -1.03 -2.58
CA GLU A 78 6.27 -1.67 -2.63
C GLU A 78 6.38 -3.14 -3.07
N LYS A 79 7.21 -3.45 -4.08
CA LYS A 79 7.45 -4.82 -4.54
C LYS A 79 8.10 -5.70 -3.48
N ALA A 80 9.06 -5.16 -2.72
CA ALA A 80 9.75 -5.90 -1.66
C ALA A 80 8.80 -6.39 -0.55
N LEU A 81 7.67 -5.69 -0.35
CA LEU A 81 6.65 -6.04 0.62
C LEU A 81 5.65 -7.10 0.12
N LEU A 82 5.61 -7.38 -1.18
CA LEU A 82 4.69 -8.37 -1.72
C LEU A 82 5.03 -9.78 -1.22
N GLY A 83 3.99 -10.54 -0.86
CA GLY A 83 4.11 -11.87 -0.25
C GLY A 83 4.53 -11.86 1.21
N CYS A 84 4.85 -10.70 1.80
CA CYS A 84 5.18 -10.58 3.22
C CYS A 84 3.94 -10.89 4.08
N PRO A 85 4.07 -11.73 5.12
CA PRO A 85 3.02 -11.88 6.13
C PRO A 85 2.68 -10.53 6.77
N ILE A 86 1.39 -10.31 7.10
CA ILE A 86 0.93 -9.10 7.80
C ILE A 86 1.26 -9.23 9.30
N ASN A 87 2.55 -9.07 9.59
CA ASN A 87 3.15 -9.12 10.92
C ASN A 87 4.15 -7.97 11.07
N GLU A 88 4.06 -7.23 12.18
CA GLU A 88 4.80 -5.98 12.37
C GLU A 88 6.32 -6.18 12.36
N ASP A 89 6.83 -7.20 13.05
CA ASP A 89 8.26 -7.49 13.13
C ASP A 89 8.83 -7.90 11.77
N VAL A 90 8.11 -8.77 11.05
CA VAL A 90 8.53 -9.25 9.72
C VAL A 90 8.55 -8.09 8.73
N ILE A 91 7.49 -7.27 8.70
CA ILE A 91 7.41 -6.11 7.81
C ILE A 91 8.51 -5.11 8.15
N THR A 92 8.70 -4.77 9.42
CA THR A 92 9.76 -3.84 9.87
C THR A 92 11.13 -4.33 9.41
N LYS A 93 11.41 -5.63 9.54
CA LYS A 93 12.66 -6.23 9.07
C LYS A 93 12.84 -6.07 7.56
N VAL A 94 11.83 -6.45 6.76
CA VAL A 94 11.87 -6.31 5.30
C VAL A 94 12.13 -4.87 4.88
N ILE A 95 11.49 -3.90 5.54
CA ILE A 95 11.67 -2.47 5.25
C ILE A 95 13.11 -2.04 5.56
N ARG A 96 13.66 -2.42 6.73
CA ARG A 96 15.04 -2.09 7.12
C ARG A 96 16.06 -2.71 6.16
N ASP A 97 15.87 -3.98 5.80
CA ASP A 97 16.75 -4.70 4.88
C ASP A 97 16.74 -4.02 3.50
N PHE A 98 15.56 -3.67 2.97
CA PHE A 98 15.44 -2.91 1.72
C PHE A 98 16.19 -1.58 1.75
N ILE A 99 16.01 -0.78 2.81
CA ILE A 99 16.66 0.52 2.97
C ILE A 99 18.18 0.37 2.99
N ASN A 100 18.70 -0.61 3.74
CA ASN A 100 20.12 -0.87 3.86
C ASN A 100 20.72 -1.36 2.52
N GLU A 101 20.07 -2.31 1.86
CA GLU A 101 20.52 -2.89 0.59
C GLU A 101 20.52 -1.87 -0.55
N ARG A 102 19.47 -1.05 -0.64
CA ARG A 102 19.34 -0.03 -1.68
C ARG A 102 19.99 1.30 -1.31
N ARG A 103 20.55 1.39 -0.10
CA ARG A 103 21.11 2.64 0.48
C ARG A 103 20.11 3.79 0.39
N ALA A 104 18.83 3.48 0.60
CA ALA A 104 17.76 4.46 0.52
C ALA A 104 17.85 5.39 1.74
N THR A 105 17.54 6.67 1.53
CA THR A 105 17.38 7.63 2.63
C THR A 105 15.90 7.91 2.83
N LEU A 106 15.41 7.73 4.05
CA LEU A 106 14.05 8.11 4.44
C LEU A 106 14.09 9.41 5.25
N LEU A 107 13.22 10.36 4.89
CA LEU A 107 13.02 11.59 5.64
C LEU A 107 11.55 11.74 6.04
N GLY A 108 11.32 12.01 7.33
CA GLY A 108 10.01 12.28 7.89
C GLY A 108 9.23 11.05 8.36
N ALA A 109 9.75 9.84 8.15
CA ALA A 109 9.17 8.59 8.63
C ALA A 109 10.27 7.57 8.92
N THR A 110 10.04 6.70 9.91
CA THR A 110 10.90 5.56 10.20
C THR A 110 10.33 4.27 9.59
N PRO A 111 11.14 3.19 9.43
CA PRO A 111 10.64 1.88 9.03
C PRO A 111 9.44 1.39 9.85
N GLU A 112 9.43 1.70 11.15
CA GLU A 112 8.38 1.31 12.09
C GLU A 112 7.08 2.08 11.83
N ASP A 113 7.16 3.35 11.42
CA ASP A 113 5.96 4.12 11.05
C ASP A 113 5.25 3.51 9.83
N PHE A 114 6.03 3.04 8.84
CA PHE A 114 5.48 2.31 7.69
C PHE A 114 4.86 0.98 8.13
N ALA A 115 5.57 0.19 8.94
CA ALA A 115 5.06 -1.09 9.44
C ALA A 115 3.73 -0.91 10.20
N LYS A 116 3.67 0.05 11.12
CA LYS A 116 2.43 0.40 11.86
C LYS A 116 1.30 0.80 10.92
N CYS A 117 1.57 1.60 9.89
CA CYS A 117 0.56 1.98 8.91
C CYS A 117 0.04 0.77 8.11
N ILE A 118 0.93 -0.14 7.70
CA ILE A 118 0.57 -1.36 6.97
C ILE A 118 -0.25 -2.30 7.84
N ILE A 119 0.13 -2.51 9.10
CA ILE A 119 -0.60 -3.34 10.05
C ILE A 119 -1.99 -2.75 10.33
N LYS A 120 -2.07 -1.44 10.52
CA LYS A 120 -3.34 -0.71 10.67
C LYS A 120 -4.23 -0.87 9.45
N ALA A 121 -3.69 -0.81 8.23
CA ALA A 121 -4.43 -1.07 7.00
C ALA A 121 -4.87 -2.55 6.93
N GLY A 122 -4.00 -3.47 7.31
CA GLY A 122 -4.28 -4.91 7.34
C GLY A 122 -5.31 -5.32 8.39
N GLY A 123 -5.78 -4.43 9.26
CA GLY A 123 -6.77 -4.77 10.30
C GLY A 123 -6.26 -5.75 11.36
N ASN A 124 -4.94 -5.96 11.46
CA ASN A 124 -4.31 -6.74 12.51
C ASN A 124 -3.93 -5.78 13.65
N VAL A 125 -4.93 -5.19 14.30
CA VAL A 125 -4.67 -4.43 15.53
C VAL A 125 -4.57 -5.47 16.63
N GLY A 126 -3.34 -5.81 17.02
CA GLY A 126 -3.09 -6.61 18.23
C GLY A 126 -3.63 -5.94 19.48
#